data_AF-A0A3B8PZ94-F1
#
_entry.id   AF-A0A3B8PZ94-F1
#
_cell.length_a   1.000
_cell.length_b   1.000
_cell.length_c   1.000
_cell.angle_alpha   90.00
_cell.angle_beta   90.00
_cell.angle_gamma   90.00
#
_symmetry.space_group_name_H-M   'P 1'
#
loop_
_entity.id
_entity.type
_entity.pdbx_description
1 polymer ?
#
loop_
_entity_poly.entity_id
_entity_poly.type
_entity_poly.pdbx_seq_one_letter_code
_entity_poly.pdbx_strand_id
1 'polypeptide(L)'
;DHRTLQAAVDYIASLGGGVVEIGPGEFLMRDSLHLRPQVKVRGQGEKTVLRKAKAASSRLELDGDFGEEQITVKDPTGFEVGDGVAIWDKNAGGFHTTVARITGRSGNTFSISLPLNADCMVEAGAQAATIFPVISGYHLDGVRVENLTIEGNQRENGHMDGCRGGGIFLYRCPGAVIERCVVRDYNGDGISFQQSNDVEVRSCISERNASLGFHPGSGSQRPTVRDCLARNNGEDGLFLCWRVKHGLFENNTLEGNGRFGISIGHKDTDNLLRGNKVIRNGEDGIFFRNETLGMAGHRNRLENNLIENNGQKIPAAGIRVRGETQDLLFKGNVIRDTRPKGEQRQVVGIKLEEKVGTVVTDANQIDATTVIEDERKAN
;
A
#
# COMPACT_ATOMS: atom_id res chain seq x y z
N ASP A 1 -24.48 -3.82 -6.37
CA ASP A 1 -23.95 -3.13 -7.57
C ASP A 1 -22.73 -3.82 -8.17
N HIS A 2 -21.81 -4.36 -7.36
CA HIS A 2 -20.58 -4.99 -7.85
C HIS A 2 -20.77 -6.02 -8.97
N ARG A 3 -21.82 -6.87 -8.90
CA ARG A 3 -22.09 -7.87 -9.96
C ARG A 3 -22.35 -7.24 -11.32
N THR A 4 -23.04 -6.10 -11.35
CA THR A 4 -23.35 -5.37 -12.60
C THR A 4 -22.11 -4.69 -13.16
N LEU A 5 -21.29 -4.07 -12.29
CA LEU A 5 -20.00 -3.50 -12.68
C LEU A 5 -19.07 -4.59 -13.22
N GLN A 6 -19.01 -5.74 -12.55
CA GLN A 6 -18.22 -6.88 -12.97
C GLN A 6 -18.69 -7.42 -14.33
N ALA A 7 -20.00 -7.55 -14.55
CA ALA A 7 -20.55 -7.98 -15.83
C ALA A 7 -20.15 -7.03 -16.98
N ALA A 8 -20.11 -5.72 -16.75
CA ALA A 8 -19.64 -4.76 -17.74
C ALA A 8 -18.14 -4.94 -18.06
N VAL A 9 -17.31 -5.13 -17.03
CA VAL A 9 -15.88 -5.43 -17.18
C VAL A 9 -15.64 -6.73 -17.94
N ASP A 10 -16.34 -7.80 -17.56
CA ASP A 10 -16.23 -9.10 -18.22
C ASP A 10 -16.71 -9.04 -19.68
N TYR A 11 -17.80 -8.30 -19.94
CA TYR A 11 -18.29 -8.09 -21.31
C TYR A 11 -17.27 -7.36 -22.18
N ILE A 12 -16.72 -6.23 -21.74
CA ILE A 12 -15.70 -5.50 -22.50
C ILE A 12 -14.43 -6.35 -22.69
N ALA A 13 -14.01 -7.12 -21.69
CA ALA A 13 -12.89 -8.04 -21.82
C ALA A 13 -13.15 -9.11 -22.89
N SER A 14 -14.37 -9.64 -22.97
CA SER A 14 -14.76 -10.64 -23.99
C SER A 14 -14.70 -10.11 -25.42
N LEU A 15 -14.75 -8.78 -25.59
CA LEU A 15 -14.57 -8.09 -26.87
C LEU A 15 -13.09 -7.82 -27.21
N GLY A 16 -12.15 -8.27 -26.36
CA GLY A 16 -10.71 -8.07 -26.54
C GLY A 16 -10.14 -6.86 -25.81
N GLY A 17 -10.94 -6.17 -24.98
CA GLY A 17 -10.53 -4.97 -24.25
C GLY A 17 -11.33 -3.73 -24.63
N GLY A 18 -11.08 -2.64 -23.93
CA GLY A 18 -11.82 -1.39 -24.13
C GLY A 18 -12.02 -0.61 -22.84
N VAL A 19 -13.02 0.28 -22.84
CA VAL A 19 -13.31 1.16 -21.71
C VAL A 19 -14.66 0.82 -21.11
N VAL A 20 -14.68 0.62 -19.79
CA VAL A 20 -15.89 0.60 -18.96
C VAL A 20 -16.01 1.95 -18.28
N GLU A 21 -17.00 2.74 -18.70
CA GLU A 21 -17.34 4.02 -18.07
C GLU A 21 -18.38 3.78 -16.96
N ILE A 22 -18.06 4.20 -15.74
CA ILE A 22 -18.96 4.15 -14.58
C ILE A 22 -19.51 5.57 -14.38
N GLY A 23 -20.84 5.68 -14.44
CA GLY A 23 -21.54 6.95 -14.21
C GLY A 23 -21.36 7.51 -12.79
N PRO A 24 -21.91 8.70 -12.54
CA PRO A 24 -21.97 9.24 -11.20
C PRO A 24 -22.90 8.37 -10.34
N GLY A 25 -22.54 8.16 -9.08
CA GLY A 25 -23.28 7.34 -8.15
C GLY A 25 -22.39 6.74 -7.07
N GLU A 26 -23.05 6.21 -6.04
CA GLU A 26 -22.42 5.38 -5.04
C GLU A 26 -22.82 3.93 -5.30
N PHE A 27 -21.83 3.04 -5.44
CA PHE A 27 -22.01 1.64 -5.80
C PHE A 27 -21.54 0.78 -4.63
N LEU A 28 -22.45 -0.02 -4.06
CA LEU A 28 -22.14 -0.90 -2.95
C LEU A 28 -21.36 -2.13 -3.44
N MET A 29 -20.17 -2.32 -2.86
CA MET A 29 -19.22 -3.37 -3.19
C MET A 29 -19.24 -4.46 -2.12
N ARG A 30 -19.72 -5.64 -2.49
CA ARG A 30 -19.67 -6.86 -1.66
C ARG A 30 -18.60 -7.87 -2.10
N ASP A 31 -17.98 -7.60 -3.24
CA ASP A 31 -16.73 -8.22 -3.71
C ASP A 31 -15.94 -7.15 -4.46
N SER A 32 -14.69 -7.46 -4.78
CA SER A 32 -13.83 -6.62 -5.62
C SER A 32 -14.49 -6.38 -6.98
N LEU A 33 -14.22 -5.22 -7.58
CA LEU A 33 -14.25 -5.11 -9.03
C LEU A 33 -12.96 -5.75 -9.57
N HIS A 34 -13.07 -6.97 -10.09
CA HIS A 34 -11.95 -7.72 -10.61
C HIS A 34 -11.64 -7.24 -12.03
N LEU A 35 -10.48 -6.64 -12.19
CA LEU A 35 -9.98 -6.15 -13.47
C LEU A 35 -9.78 -7.31 -14.47
N ARG A 36 -9.69 -6.94 -15.74
CA ARG A 36 -9.45 -7.85 -16.86
C ARG A 36 -8.39 -7.28 -17.80
N PRO A 37 -7.65 -8.14 -18.55
CA PRO A 37 -6.60 -7.67 -19.43
C PRO A 37 -7.14 -6.68 -20.47
N GLN A 38 -6.34 -5.67 -20.81
CA GLN A 38 -6.68 -4.65 -21.81
C GLN A 38 -7.97 -3.84 -21.52
N VAL A 39 -8.49 -3.91 -20.29
CA VAL A 39 -9.64 -3.13 -19.85
C VAL A 39 -9.20 -1.91 -19.07
N LYS A 40 -9.78 -0.77 -19.45
CA LYS A 40 -9.78 0.46 -18.67
C LYS A 40 -11.11 0.59 -17.93
N VAL A 41 -11.05 0.74 -16.62
CA VAL A 41 -12.18 1.17 -15.79
C VAL A 41 -12.04 2.66 -15.53
N ARG A 42 -13.06 3.44 -15.90
CA ARG A 42 -13.06 4.89 -15.73
C ARG A 42 -14.34 5.35 -15.02
N GLY A 43 -14.20 6.17 -14.00
CA GLY A 43 -15.31 6.89 -13.38
C GLY A 43 -15.32 8.39 -13.70
N GLN A 44 -16.00 9.16 -12.85
CA GLN A 44 -16.12 10.62 -12.94
C GLN A 44 -15.54 11.34 -11.70
N GLY A 45 -14.40 10.83 -11.21
CA GLY A 45 -13.71 11.30 -10.02
C GLY A 45 -14.54 11.05 -8.76
N GLU A 46 -14.68 12.07 -7.93
CA GLU A 46 -15.45 12.02 -6.68
C GLU A 46 -16.94 11.72 -6.88
N LYS A 47 -17.47 11.89 -8.10
CA LYS A 47 -18.86 11.57 -8.40
C LYS A 47 -19.11 10.07 -8.56
N THR A 48 -18.08 9.26 -8.76
CA THR A 48 -18.17 7.81 -8.88
C THR A 48 -17.52 7.17 -7.66
N VAL A 49 -18.34 6.66 -6.75
CA VAL A 49 -17.87 6.11 -5.46
C VAL A 49 -18.13 4.62 -5.41
N LEU A 50 -17.08 3.83 -5.26
CA LEU A 50 -17.18 2.40 -4.93
C LEU A 50 -17.08 2.27 -3.40
N ARG A 51 -18.22 2.01 -2.74
CA ARG A 51 -18.28 1.91 -1.27
C ARG A 51 -18.15 0.45 -0.82
N LYS A 52 -17.19 0.17 0.06
CA LYS A 52 -17.06 -1.15 0.69
C LYS A 52 -18.24 -1.43 1.64
N ALA A 53 -18.92 -2.55 1.42
CA ALA A 53 -19.96 -3.01 2.34
C ALA A 53 -19.38 -3.34 3.73
N LYS A 54 -20.22 -3.24 4.77
CA LYS A 54 -19.89 -3.72 6.12
C LYS A 54 -19.45 -5.19 6.06
N ALA A 55 -18.38 -5.53 6.79
CA ALA A 55 -17.90 -6.90 6.83
C ALA A 55 -18.69 -7.77 7.83
N ALA A 56 -18.82 -9.04 7.48
CA ALA A 56 -19.07 -10.13 8.43
C ALA A 56 -17.77 -10.90 8.68
N SER A 57 -17.66 -11.53 9.84
CA SER A 57 -16.50 -12.34 10.22
C SER A 57 -16.94 -13.54 11.05
N SER A 58 -16.28 -14.67 10.84
CA SER A 58 -16.59 -15.92 11.54
C SER A 58 -15.32 -16.76 11.70
N ARG A 59 -15.21 -17.50 12.81
CA ARG A 59 -14.16 -18.53 12.92
C ARG A 59 -14.51 -19.68 11.98
N LEU A 60 -13.47 -20.36 11.49
CA LEU A 60 -13.69 -21.65 10.85
C LEU A 60 -14.17 -22.68 11.89
N GLU A 61 -15.06 -23.56 11.44
CA GLU A 61 -15.51 -24.73 12.21
C GLU A 61 -14.63 -25.95 11.94
N LEU A 62 -14.16 -26.09 10.70
CA LEU A 62 -13.25 -27.13 10.25
C LEU A 62 -11.94 -26.50 9.78
N ASP A 63 -10.84 -27.25 9.87
CA ASP A 63 -9.57 -26.86 9.27
C ASP A 63 -9.75 -26.71 7.76
N GLY A 64 -9.03 -25.76 7.17
CA GLY A 64 -8.96 -25.60 5.73
C GLY A 64 -7.55 -25.94 5.26
N ASP A 65 -7.41 -26.96 4.41
CA ASP A 65 -6.10 -27.43 3.97
C ASP A 65 -5.60 -26.63 2.74
N PHE A 66 -4.28 -26.53 2.58
CA PHE A 66 -3.68 -25.94 1.38
C PHE A 66 -4.24 -26.60 0.11
N GLY A 67 -4.71 -25.77 -0.83
CA GLY A 67 -5.32 -26.25 -2.06
C GLY A 67 -6.84 -26.48 -1.98
N GLU A 68 -7.45 -26.44 -0.80
CA GLU A 68 -8.89 -26.63 -0.65
C GLU A 68 -9.66 -25.42 -1.22
N GLU A 69 -10.77 -25.69 -1.91
CA GLU A 69 -11.63 -24.68 -2.55
C GLU A 69 -12.98 -24.51 -1.82
N GLN A 70 -13.00 -24.83 -0.53
CA GLN A 70 -14.15 -24.63 0.34
C GLN A 70 -13.71 -24.24 1.75
N ILE A 71 -14.64 -23.65 2.51
CA ILE A 71 -14.46 -23.37 3.94
C ILE A 71 -15.76 -23.67 4.68
N THR A 72 -15.66 -24.09 5.95
CA THR A 72 -16.83 -24.23 6.84
C THR A 72 -16.68 -23.27 8.01
N VAL A 73 -17.64 -22.38 8.20
CA VAL A 73 -17.61 -21.34 9.23
C VAL A 73 -18.60 -21.65 10.37
N LYS A 74 -18.31 -21.20 11.59
CA LYS A 74 -19.21 -21.44 12.74
C LYS A 74 -20.53 -20.69 12.62
N ASP A 75 -20.45 -19.42 12.24
CA ASP A 75 -21.61 -18.56 11.99
C ASP A 75 -21.58 -18.08 10.52
N PRO A 76 -22.54 -18.49 9.67
CA PRO A 76 -22.61 -18.08 8.28
C PRO A 76 -23.34 -16.75 8.06
N THR A 77 -23.77 -16.07 9.13
CA THR A 77 -24.50 -14.79 9.04
C THR A 77 -23.64 -13.72 8.35
N GLY A 78 -24.21 -13.09 7.31
CA GLY A 78 -23.53 -12.05 6.52
C GLY A 78 -22.59 -12.56 5.43
N PHE A 79 -22.47 -13.88 5.22
CA PHE A 79 -21.77 -14.49 4.09
C PHE A 79 -22.78 -14.92 3.01
N GLU A 80 -22.64 -14.37 1.81
CA GLU A 80 -23.51 -14.68 0.67
C GLU A 80 -22.72 -15.10 -0.58
N VAL A 81 -23.36 -15.91 -1.43
CA VAL A 81 -22.79 -16.26 -2.73
C VAL A 81 -22.53 -14.99 -3.54
N GLY A 82 -21.33 -14.87 -4.10
CA GLY A 82 -20.86 -13.70 -4.84
C GLY A 82 -20.19 -12.63 -3.99
N ASP A 83 -20.04 -12.83 -2.68
CA ASP A 83 -19.24 -11.96 -1.82
C ASP A 83 -17.75 -12.28 -1.95
N GLY A 84 -16.91 -11.25 -1.80
CA GLY A 84 -15.48 -11.39 -1.59
C GLY A 84 -15.22 -11.84 -0.15
N VAL A 85 -14.27 -12.75 0.03
CA VAL A 85 -13.93 -13.34 1.32
C VAL A 85 -12.43 -13.48 1.46
N ALA A 86 -11.90 -13.12 2.63
CA ALA A 86 -10.54 -13.42 3.04
C ALA A 86 -10.53 -14.55 4.07
N ILE A 87 -9.53 -15.43 3.98
CA ILE A 87 -9.33 -16.59 4.86
C ILE A 87 -7.87 -16.63 5.29
N TRP A 88 -7.66 -16.75 6.59
CA TRP A 88 -6.33 -16.80 7.21
C TRP A 88 -6.39 -17.43 8.60
N ASP A 89 -5.22 -17.72 9.17
CA ASP A 89 -5.01 -17.96 10.59
C ASP A 89 -3.80 -17.15 11.08
N LYS A 90 -3.35 -17.37 12.32
CA LYS A 90 -2.19 -16.63 12.89
C LYS A 90 -0.85 -16.93 12.19
N ASN A 91 -0.75 -18.02 11.44
CA ASN A 91 0.45 -18.47 10.72
C ASN A 91 0.37 -18.11 9.21
N ALA A 92 -0.82 -17.93 8.66
CA ALA A 92 -1.10 -17.66 7.24
C ALA A 92 -1.31 -16.15 6.94
N GLY A 93 -0.31 -15.32 7.25
CA GLY A 93 -0.32 -13.89 6.94
C GLY A 93 0.27 -13.51 5.58
N GLY A 94 0.04 -12.28 5.14
CA GLY A 94 0.65 -11.74 3.92
C GLY A 94 0.21 -12.50 2.68
N PHE A 95 1.17 -12.97 1.85
CA PHE A 95 0.83 -13.74 0.65
C PHE A 95 0.14 -15.09 0.93
N HIS A 96 0.19 -15.60 2.17
CA HIS A 96 -0.50 -16.83 2.57
C HIS A 96 -1.99 -16.60 2.90
N THR A 97 -2.41 -15.36 3.11
CA THR A 97 -3.84 -15.03 3.22
C THR A 97 -4.51 -15.28 1.87
N THR A 98 -5.65 -15.97 1.90
CA THR A 98 -6.45 -16.25 0.71
C THR A 98 -7.52 -15.18 0.58
N VAL A 99 -7.67 -14.63 -0.62
CA VAL A 99 -8.74 -13.69 -0.96
C VAL A 99 -9.44 -14.23 -2.19
N ALA A 100 -10.70 -14.60 -2.05
CA ALA A 100 -11.48 -15.29 -3.06
C ALA A 100 -12.91 -14.73 -3.11
N ARG A 101 -13.74 -15.30 -3.98
CA ARG A 101 -15.17 -15.06 -4.04
C ARG A 101 -15.91 -16.32 -3.60
N ILE A 102 -16.98 -16.18 -2.81
CA ILE A 102 -17.89 -17.27 -2.50
C ILE A 102 -18.69 -17.65 -3.77
N THR A 103 -18.62 -18.90 -4.20
CA THR A 103 -19.27 -19.38 -5.43
C THR A 103 -20.51 -20.23 -5.17
N GLY A 104 -20.63 -20.79 -3.97
CA GLY A 104 -21.71 -21.70 -3.60
C GLY A 104 -21.82 -21.85 -2.09
N ARG A 105 -22.93 -22.43 -1.63
CA ARG A 105 -23.23 -22.61 -0.21
C ARG A 105 -24.03 -23.89 0.03
N SER A 106 -23.64 -24.64 1.05
CA SER A 106 -24.41 -25.73 1.65
C SER A 106 -24.36 -25.58 3.18
N GLY A 107 -25.46 -25.15 3.80
CA GLY A 107 -25.48 -24.86 5.24
C GLY A 107 -24.51 -23.73 5.61
N ASN A 108 -23.47 -24.06 6.38
CA ASN A 108 -22.38 -23.17 6.79
C ASN A 108 -21.05 -23.47 6.06
N THR A 109 -21.07 -24.36 5.07
CA THR A 109 -19.95 -24.62 4.17
C THR A 109 -20.13 -23.82 2.88
N PHE A 110 -19.05 -23.20 2.42
CA PHE A 110 -19.01 -22.33 1.25
C PHE A 110 -17.92 -22.79 0.29
N SER A 111 -18.23 -22.93 -0.99
CA SER A 111 -17.21 -23.08 -2.02
C SER A 111 -16.65 -21.71 -2.39
N ILE A 112 -15.36 -21.64 -2.71
CA ILE A 112 -14.64 -20.40 -3.03
C ILE A 112 -13.98 -20.49 -4.42
N SER A 113 -13.76 -19.34 -5.04
CA SER A 113 -13.28 -19.23 -6.42
C SER A 113 -11.79 -19.51 -6.62
N LEU A 114 -11.03 -19.60 -5.54
CA LEU A 114 -9.59 -19.83 -5.53
C LEU A 114 -9.23 -20.76 -4.37
N PRO A 115 -8.25 -21.65 -4.54
CA PRO A 115 -7.81 -22.52 -3.46
C PRO A 115 -7.12 -21.74 -2.33
N LEU A 116 -7.15 -22.31 -1.12
CA LEU A 116 -6.41 -21.79 0.02
C LEU A 116 -4.89 -21.78 -0.26
N ASN A 117 -4.23 -20.65 0.01
CA ASN A 117 -2.79 -20.44 -0.18
C ASN A 117 -1.93 -21.00 0.96
N ALA A 118 -2.55 -21.50 2.03
CA ALA A 118 -1.91 -22.12 3.18
C ALA A 118 -2.94 -22.94 3.95
N ASP A 119 -2.45 -23.87 4.77
CA ASP A 119 -3.27 -24.50 5.80
C ASP A 119 -3.79 -23.42 6.76
N CYS A 120 -5.06 -23.50 7.11
CA CYS A 120 -5.76 -22.59 8.00
C CYS A 120 -6.37 -23.41 9.13
N MET A 121 -5.64 -23.50 10.25
CA MET A 121 -5.99 -24.42 11.33
C MET A 121 -6.91 -23.75 12.36
N VAL A 122 -7.98 -24.43 12.77
CA VAL A 122 -8.94 -23.96 13.78
C VAL A 122 -8.22 -23.70 15.11
N GLU A 123 -7.27 -24.56 15.49
CA GLU A 123 -6.44 -24.38 16.70
C GLU A 123 -5.51 -23.16 16.60
N ALA A 124 -5.14 -22.75 15.39
CA ALA A 124 -4.38 -21.55 15.10
C ALA A 124 -5.26 -20.30 14.97
N GLY A 125 -6.57 -20.44 15.21
CA GLY A 125 -7.53 -19.34 15.18
C GLY A 125 -8.00 -18.99 13.78
N ALA A 126 -8.07 -19.97 12.88
CA ALA A 126 -8.53 -19.77 11.51
C ALA A 126 -9.89 -19.06 11.44
N GLN A 127 -9.96 -18.10 10.52
CA GLN A 127 -11.08 -17.18 10.37
C GLN A 127 -11.35 -16.90 8.90
N ALA A 128 -12.60 -16.59 8.61
CA ALA A 128 -13.04 -16.02 7.36
C ALA A 128 -13.76 -14.69 7.62
N ALA A 129 -13.58 -13.72 6.74
CA ALA A 129 -14.31 -12.46 6.80
C ALA A 129 -14.58 -11.93 5.39
N THR A 130 -15.69 -11.22 5.20
CA THR A 130 -16.05 -10.58 3.93
C THR A 130 -15.27 -9.26 3.73
N ILE A 131 -13.95 -9.34 3.86
CA ILE A 131 -12.97 -8.29 3.61
C ILE A 131 -12.18 -8.65 2.35
N PHE A 132 -11.90 -7.64 1.52
CA PHE A 132 -11.31 -7.80 0.18
C PHE A 132 -10.86 -6.43 -0.34
N PRO A 133 -9.97 -6.38 -1.35
CA PRO A 133 -9.70 -5.15 -2.08
C PRO A 133 -10.93 -4.64 -2.82
N VAL A 134 -11.20 -3.34 -2.82
CA VAL A 134 -12.40 -2.84 -3.54
C VAL A 134 -12.23 -2.94 -5.06
N ILE A 135 -11.01 -2.73 -5.55
CA ILE A 135 -10.59 -3.07 -6.92
C ILE A 135 -9.41 -4.03 -6.82
N SER A 136 -9.44 -5.10 -7.61
CA SER A 136 -8.36 -6.08 -7.64
C SER A 136 -7.94 -6.46 -9.06
N GLY A 137 -6.64 -6.69 -9.26
CA GLY A 137 -6.08 -7.23 -10.49
C GLY A 137 -5.05 -8.31 -10.21
N TYR A 138 -5.13 -9.44 -10.90
CA TYR A 138 -4.24 -10.58 -10.72
C TYR A 138 -3.76 -11.10 -12.08
N HIS A 139 -2.45 -11.04 -12.34
CA HIS A 139 -1.83 -11.55 -13.58
C HIS A 139 -2.37 -10.91 -14.85
N LEU A 140 -2.41 -9.57 -14.91
CA LEU A 140 -3.09 -8.83 -15.99
C LEU A 140 -2.16 -7.84 -16.70
N ASP A 141 -2.22 -7.82 -18.03
CA ASP A 141 -1.54 -6.82 -18.84
C ASP A 141 -2.52 -5.76 -19.36
N GLY A 142 -2.04 -4.52 -19.51
CA GLY A 142 -2.80 -3.44 -20.14
C GLY A 142 -3.97 -2.88 -19.31
N VAL A 143 -3.96 -3.08 -17.99
CA VAL A 143 -5.03 -2.61 -17.10
C VAL A 143 -4.88 -1.14 -16.74
N ARG A 144 -6.02 -0.44 -16.69
CA ARG A 144 -6.07 0.97 -16.29
C ARG A 144 -7.24 1.25 -15.36
N VAL A 145 -7.01 2.01 -14.30
CA VAL A 145 -8.03 2.50 -13.37
C VAL A 145 -7.93 4.02 -13.31
N GLU A 146 -9.00 4.70 -13.73
CA GLU A 146 -9.00 6.16 -13.90
C GLU A 146 -10.21 6.81 -13.21
N ASN A 147 -9.98 7.98 -12.59
CA ASN A 147 -11.05 8.91 -12.21
C ASN A 147 -12.15 8.28 -11.33
N LEU A 148 -11.83 7.63 -10.22
CA LEU A 148 -12.88 7.11 -9.31
C LEU A 148 -12.47 7.22 -7.86
N THR A 149 -13.45 7.13 -6.98
CA THR A 149 -13.27 7.15 -5.53
C THR A 149 -13.62 5.81 -4.93
N ILE A 150 -12.79 5.34 -4.01
CA ILE A 150 -13.05 4.20 -3.14
C ILE A 150 -13.28 4.73 -1.73
N GLU A 151 -14.41 4.34 -1.17
CA GLU A 151 -14.82 4.63 0.20
C GLU A 151 -14.79 3.32 0.99
N GLY A 152 -13.74 3.15 1.79
CA GLY A 152 -13.37 1.86 2.36
C GLY A 152 -14.16 1.45 3.59
N ASN A 153 -15.01 2.33 4.14
CA ASN A 153 -15.88 2.04 5.29
C ASN A 153 -15.11 1.43 6.48
N GLN A 154 -13.98 2.07 6.84
CA GLN A 154 -12.97 1.58 7.77
C GLN A 154 -13.54 1.01 9.08
N ARG A 155 -14.50 1.73 9.68
CA ARG A 155 -15.03 1.43 11.03
C ARG A 155 -15.88 0.15 11.07
N GLU A 156 -16.38 -0.30 9.93
CA GLU A 156 -17.27 -1.46 9.80
C GLU A 156 -16.57 -2.66 9.12
N ASN A 157 -15.24 -2.60 8.97
CA ASN A 157 -14.45 -3.65 8.32
C ASN A 157 -13.26 -4.04 9.20
N GLY A 158 -12.87 -5.31 9.18
CA GLY A 158 -11.61 -5.77 9.78
C GLY A 158 -10.40 -5.30 9.00
N HIS A 159 -9.23 -5.30 9.64
CA HIS A 159 -7.97 -4.93 9.01
C HIS A 159 -7.54 -5.98 7.96
N MET A 160 -7.01 -5.53 6.83
CA MET A 160 -6.46 -6.37 5.77
C MET A 160 -5.08 -5.87 5.36
N ASP A 161 -4.09 -6.77 5.34
CA ASP A 161 -2.71 -6.42 5.03
C ASP A 161 -2.49 -6.13 3.52
N GLY A 162 -1.47 -5.31 3.22
CA GLY A 162 -1.15 -4.89 1.85
C GLY A 162 -0.63 -5.95 0.89
N CYS A 163 -0.26 -7.15 1.34
CA CYS A 163 0.25 -8.20 0.45
C CYS A 163 -0.89 -8.86 -0.35
N ARG A 164 -2.12 -8.77 0.14
CA ARG A 164 -3.35 -9.28 -0.49
C ARG A 164 -4.53 -8.31 -0.47
N GLY A 165 -4.39 -7.21 0.28
CA GLY A 165 -5.39 -6.18 0.51
C GLY A 165 -4.99 -4.81 -0.03
N GLY A 166 -5.99 -3.93 -0.12
CA GLY A 166 -5.82 -2.54 -0.51
C GLY A 166 -7.13 -1.97 -1.05
N GLY A 167 -7.36 -0.67 -0.97
CA GLY A 167 -8.48 -0.08 -1.70
C GLY A 167 -8.39 -0.42 -3.19
N ILE A 168 -7.19 -0.23 -3.78
CA ILE A 168 -6.79 -0.80 -5.06
C ILE A 168 -5.61 -1.75 -4.83
N PHE A 169 -5.76 -3.00 -5.25
CA PHE A 169 -4.72 -4.03 -5.15
C PHE A 169 -4.38 -4.63 -6.51
N LEU A 170 -3.09 -4.64 -6.87
CA LEU A 170 -2.60 -5.27 -8.10
C LEU A 170 -1.52 -6.31 -7.79
N TYR A 171 -1.65 -7.51 -8.36
CA TYR A 171 -0.64 -8.56 -8.27
C TYR A 171 -0.23 -9.01 -9.66
N ARG A 172 1.07 -8.89 -9.98
CA ARG A 172 1.62 -9.27 -11.30
C ARG A 172 0.90 -8.60 -12.47
N CYS A 173 0.74 -7.29 -12.40
CA CYS A 173 0.09 -6.49 -13.44
C CYS A 173 1.09 -5.50 -14.07
N PRO A 174 1.98 -5.95 -14.97
CA PRO A 174 3.01 -5.07 -15.52
C PRO A 174 2.40 -3.98 -16.40
N GLY A 175 2.97 -2.78 -16.34
CA GLY A 175 2.50 -1.63 -17.12
C GLY A 175 1.13 -1.09 -16.71
N ALA A 176 0.59 -1.51 -15.55
CA ALA A 176 -0.69 -1.02 -15.05
C ALA A 176 -0.64 0.49 -14.77
N VAL A 177 -1.75 1.18 -15.03
CA VAL A 177 -1.88 2.62 -14.75
C VAL A 177 -3.03 2.86 -13.78
N ILE A 178 -2.75 3.56 -12.68
CA ILE A 178 -3.73 4.07 -11.73
C ILE A 178 -3.63 5.59 -11.74
N GLU A 179 -4.70 6.27 -12.17
CA GLU A 179 -4.66 7.71 -12.41
C GLU A 179 -5.88 8.43 -11.83
N ARG A 180 -5.65 9.55 -11.14
CA ARG A 180 -6.72 10.40 -10.60
C ARG A 180 -7.76 9.62 -9.78
N CYS A 181 -7.29 8.64 -9.03
CA CYS A 181 -8.12 7.84 -8.13
C CYS A 181 -7.98 8.36 -6.69
N VAL A 182 -9.07 8.27 -5.93
CA VAL A 182 -9.09 8.55 -4.50
C VAL A 182 -9.35 7.25 -3.76
N VAL A 183 -8.52 6.89 -2.80
CA VAL A 183 -8.78 5.81 -1.85
C VAL A 183 -8.79 6.40 -0.45
N ARG A 184 -9.92 6.26 0.23
CA ARG A 184 -10.06 6.78 1.58
C ARG A 184 -10.78 5.85 2.52
N ASP A 185 -10.45 6.00 3.80
CA ASP A 185 -11.12 5.32 4.91
C ASP A 185 -11.18 3.79 4.68
N TYR A 186 -10.13 3.18 4.11
CA TYR A 186 -9.99 1.73 3.95
C TYR A 186 -9.26 1.13 5.16
N ASN A 187 -9.75 0.00 5.69
CA ASN A 187 -9.10 -0.68 6.80
C ASN A 187 -7.95 -1.58 6.34
N GLY A 188 -6.91 -0.93 5.81
CA GLY A 188 -5.71 -1.55 5.25
C GLY A 188 -4.92 -0.50 4.51
N ASP A 189 -4.25 -0.91 3.43
CA ASP A 189 -3.52 0.00 2.57
C ASP A 189 -4.41 0.72 1.55
N GLY A 190 -4.04 1.91 1.14
CA GLY A 190 -4.77 2.64 0.10
C GLY A 190 -4.57 2.01 -1.28
N ILE A 191 -3.37 2.14 -1.83
CA ILE A 191 -3.01 1.58 -3.14
C ILE A 191 -1.79 0.69 -2.98
N SER A 192 -1.97 -0.61 -3.21
CA SER A 192 -0.92 -1.63 -3.12
C SER A 192 -0.73 -2.31 -4.47
N PHE A 193 0.53 -2.49 -4.89
CA PHE A 193 0.85 -3.30 -6.04
C PHE A 193 2.08 -4.16 -5.78
N GLN A 194 1.97 -5.44 -6.09
CA GLN A 194 2.90 -6.48 -5.70
C GLN A 194 3.40 -7.22 -6.95
N GLN A 195 4.70 -7.50 -7.04
CA GLN A 195 5.32 -8.22 -8.17
C GLN A 195 4.93 -7.65 -9.55
N SER A 196 4.76 -6.32 -9.65
CA SER A 196 4.24 -5.66 -10.85
C SER A 196 5.26 -4.65 -11.36
N ASN A 197 5.79 -4.89 -12.56
CA ASN A 197 6.80 -4.02 -13.15
C ASN A 197 6.16 -2.84 -13.89
N ASP A 198 6.86 -1.71 -13.98
CA ASP A 198 6.46 -0.57 -14.82
C ASP A 198 5.07 -0.01 -14.48
N VAL A 199 4.63 -0.16 -13.23
CA VAL A 199 3.36 0.40 -12.75
C VAL A 199 3.47 1.92 -12.62
N GLU A 200 2.46 2.64 -13.13
CA GLU A 200 2.35 4.09 -12.98
C GLU A 200 1.16 4.45 -12.09
N VAL A 201 1.44 5.13 -10.97
CA VAL A 201 0.43 5.76 -10.11
C VAL A 201 0.61 7.27 -10.23
N ARG A 202 -0.40 7.97 -10.77
CA ARG A 202 -0.30 9.42 -11.01
C ARG A 202 -1.52 10.21 -10.56
N SER A 203 -1.29 11.34 -9.92
CA SER A 203 -2.36 12.26 -9.47
C SER A 203 -3.41 11.58 -8.58
N CYS A 204 -3.01 10.59 -7.78
CA CYS A 204 -3.90 9.86 -6.89
C CYS A 204 -3.86 10.41 -5.46
N ILE A 205 -4.94 10.20 -4.72
CA ILE A 205 -5.07 10.54 -3.31
C ILE A 205 -5.28 9.25 -2.51
N SER A 206 -4.45 9.02 -1.51
CA SER A 206 -4.59 7.94 -0.53
C SER A 206 -4.66 8.54 0.87
N GLU A 207 -5.84 8.56 1.48
CA GLU A 207 -6.04 9.28 2.75
C GLU A 207 -6.85 8.55 3.81
N ARG A 208 -6.52 8.76 5.08
CA ARG A 208 -7.24 8.18 6.23
C ARG A 208 -7.41 6.66 6.16
N ASN A 209 -6.53 5.96 5.44
CA ASN A 209 -6.50 4.50 5.45
C ASN A 209 -5.83 4.01 6.73
N ALA A 210 -6.20 2.83 7.22
CA ALA A 210 -5.71 2.32 8.50
C ALA A 210 -4.21 2.05 8.53
N SER A 211 -3.61 1.72 7.38
CA SER A 211 -2.18 1.41 7.27
C SER A 211 -1.48 2.32 6.28
N LEU A 212 -1.00 1.80 5.14
CA LEU A 212 -0.08 2.51 4.25
C LEU A 212 -0.82 3.33 3.19
N GLY A 213 -0.24 4.48 2.81
CA GLY A 213 -0.78 5.30 1.73
C GLY A 213 -0.58 4.65 0.35
N PHE A 214 0.68 4.59 -0.08
CA PHE A 214 1.12 3.90 -1.30
C PHE A 214 2.11 2.78 -0.95
N HIS A 215 1.85 1.59 -1.47
CA HIS A 215 2.61 0.39 -1.15
C HIS A 215 3.10 -0.32 -2.44
N PRO A 216 4.15 0.20 -3.10
CA PRO A 216 4.93 -0.58 -4.04
C PRO A 216 5.58 -1.76 -3.32
N GLY A 217 5.27 -2.98 -3.74
CA GLY A 217 5.67 -4.16 -3.01
C GLY A 217 6.05 -5.38 -3.83
N SER A 218 6.44 -6.40 -3.07
CA SER A 218 7.42 -7.44 -3.34
C SER A 218 7.83 -7.62 -4.80
N GLY A 219 9.02 -7.16 -5.17
CA GLY A 219 9.67 -7.45 -6.45
C GLY A 219 9.30 -6.54 -7.62
N SER A 220 8.42 -5.56 -7.42
CA SER A 220 8.05 -4.58 -8.45
C SER A 220 9.26 -3.78 -8.94
N GLN A 221 9.53 -3.81 -10.25
CA GLN A 221 10.65 -3.08 -10.87
C GLN A 221 10.15 -1.85 -11.64
N ARG A 222 10.90 -0.76 -11.57
CA ARG A 222 10.63 0.50 -12.29
C ARG A 222 9.23 1.12 -12.06
N PRO A 223 8.67 1.10 -10.83
CA PRO A 223 7.42 1.82 -10.60
C PRO A 223 7.62 3.33 -10.72
N THR A 224 6.59 4.03 -11.18
CA THR A 224 6.50 5.49 -11.10
C THR A 224 5.33 5.88 -10.21
N VAL A 225 5.58 6.60 -9.13
CA VAL A 225 4.53 7.23 -8.30
C VAL A 225 4.76 8.73 -8.33
N ARG A 226 3.86 9.49 -8.96
CA ARG A 226 4.06 10.92 -9.19
C ARG A 226 2.83 11.79 -8.98
N ASP A 227 3.08 13.00 -8.50
CA ASP A 227 2.06 14.02 -8.27
C ASP A 227 0.90 13.52 -7.38
N CYS A 228 1.20 12.59 -6.45
CA CYS A 228 0.21 11.96 -5.57
C CYS A 228 0.21 12.58 -4.16
N LEU A 229 -0.88 12.38 -3.43
CA LEU A 229 -1.06 12.78 -2.04
C LEU A 229 -1.29 11.54 -1.15
N ALA A 230 -0.41 11.29 -0.18
CA ALA A 230 -0.67 10.36 0.92
C ALA A 230 -0.88 11.16 2.21
N ARG A 231 -2.10 11.14 2.77
CA ARG A 231 -2.45 12.01 3.89
C ARG A 231 -3.15 11.30 5.03
N ASN A 232 -2.68 11.51 6.25
CA ASN A 232 -3.33 11.01 7.46
C ASN A 232 -3.61 9.50 7.45
N ASN A 233 -2.78 8.71 6.76
CA ASN A 233 -2.85 7.25 6.86
C ASN A 233 -2.26 6.79 8.20
N GLY A 234 -2.72 5.65 8.73
CA GLY A 234 -2.34 5.21 10.07
C GLY A 234 -0.87 4.84 10.24
N GLU A 235 -0.19 4.50 9.13
CA GLU A 235 1.24 4.16 9.10
C GLU A 235 2.03 5.10 8.19
N ASP A 236 2.68 4.60 7.14
CA ASP A 236 3.58 5.37 6.29
C ASP A 236 2.87 5.95 5.07
N GLY A 237 3.30 7.12 4.60
CA GLY A 237 2.76 7.72 3.37
C GLY A 237 3.13 6.93 2.12
N LEU A 238 4.41 6.55 2.00
CA LEU A 238 4.97 5.72 0.94
C LEU A 238 5.85 4.64 1.56
N PHE A 239 5.50 3.38 1.33
CA PHE A 239 6.22 2.24 1.87
C PHE A 239 6.73 1.36 0.74
N LEU A 240 8.04 1.42 0.50
CA LEU A 240 8.69 0.43 -0.34
C LEU A 240 8.88 -0.82 0.53
N CYS A 241 8.33 -1.95 0.08
CA CYS A 241 8.23 -3.14 0.92
C CYS A 241 9.39 -4.10 0.77
N TRP A 242 9.59 -4.66 -0.42
CA TRP A 242 10.62 -5.67 -0.66
C TRP A 242 11.06 -5.65 -2.13
N ARG A 243 12.34 -5.44 -2.41
CA ARG A 243 12.92 -5.48 -3.77
C ARG A 243 12.25 -4.51 -4.75
N VAL A 244 11.78 -3.35 -4.28
CA VAL A 244 11.36 -2.26 -5.16
C VAL A 244 12.61 -1.59 -5.73
N LYS A 245 12.80 -1.67 -7.05
CA LYS A 245 14.04 -1.18 -7.66
C LYS A 245 13.82 -0.31 -8.87
N HIS A 246 14.76 0.59 -9.11
CA HIS A 246 14.76 1.48 -10.27
C HIS A 246 13.49 2.32 -10.39
N GLY A 247 12.80 2.56 -9.28
CA GLY A 247 11.57 3.34 -9.23
C GLY A 247 11.82 4.85 -9.22
N LEU A 248 10.81 5.59 -9.68
CA LEU A 248 10.73 7.04 -9.64
C LEU A 248 9.57 7.46 -8.73
N PHE A 249 9.89 8.16 -7.65
CA PHE A 249 8.91 8.70 -6.70
C PHE A 249 9.04 10.22 -6.71
N GLU A 250 8.16 10.90 -7.44
CA GLU A 250 8.35 12.29 -7.80
C GLU A 250 7.18 13.21 -7.43
N ASN A 251 7.47 14.39 -6.89
CA ASN A 251 6.48 15.45 -6.63
C ASN A 251 5.29 15.01 -5.76
N ASN A 252 5.47 13.99 -4.93
CA ASN A 252 4.42 13.52 -4.04
C ASN A 252 4.36 14.36 -2.75
N THR A 253 3.17 14.52 -2.18
CA THR A 253 2.98 15.11 -0.86
C THR A 253 2.60 14.00 0.12
N LEU A 254 3.48 13.74 1.09
CA LEU A 254 3.31 12.70 2.10
C LEU A 254 3.20 13.39 3.46
N GLU A 255 1.96 13.57 3.90
CA GLU A 255 1.60 14.48 4.99
C GLU A 255 0.85 13.79 6.13
N GLY A 256 1.25 14.06 7.37
CA GLY A 256 0.42 13.71 8.52
C GLY A 256 0.23 12.21 8.73
N ASN A 257 1.03 11.37 8.10
CA ASN A 257 0.91 9.92 8.23
C ASN A 257 1.43 9.49 9.60
N GLY A 258 0.86 8.41 10.14
CA GLY A 258 1.03 8.02 11.53
C GLY A 258 2.44 7.62 11.93
N ARG A 259 3.28 7.21 10.98
CA ARG A 259 4.71 6.90 11.20
C ARG A 259 5.57 7.77 10.28
N PHE A 260 6.13 7.20 9.23
CA PHE A 260 7.09 7.86 8.35
C PHE A 260 6.39 8.49 7.15
N GLY A 261 7.00 9.52 6.58
CA GLY A 261 6.60 9.96 5.24
C GLY A 261 6.95 8.89 4.22
N ILE A 262 8.21 8.47 4.21
CA ILE A 262 8.76 7.46 3.30
C ILE A 262 9.53 6.40 4.10
N SER A 263 9.28 5.12 3.84
CA SER A 263 10.01 3.98 4.41
C SER A 263 10.64 3.13 3.31
N ILE A 264 11.94 2.84 3.44
CA ILE A 264 12.77 2.16 2.44
C ILE A 264 13.59 1.05 3.11
N GLY A 265 13.69 -0.13 2.52
CA GLY A 265 14.53 -1.22 3.03
C GLY A 265 14.34 -2.52 2.26
N HIS A 266 14.62 -3.68 2.81
CA HIS A 266 14.46 -5.01 2.24
C HIS A 266 14.81 -5.06 0.74
N LYS A 267 16.04 -4.70 0.36
CA LYS A 267 16.56 -4.68 -1.02
C LYS A 267 15.83 -3.69 -1.94
N ASP A 268 15.20 -2.67 -1.39
CA ASP A 268 14.68 -1.55 -2.15
C ASP A 268 15.87 -0.69 -2.60
N THR A 269 16.36 -0.91 -3.82
CA THR A 269 17.62 -0.32 -4.28
C THR A 269 17.47 0.47 -5.56
N ASP A 270 18.40 1.40 -5.81
CA ASP A 270 18.51 2.10 -7.08
C ASP A 270 17.27 2.96 -7.42
N ASN A 271 16.53 3.43 -6.42
CA ASN A 271 15.37 4.30 -6.62
C ASN A 271 15.75 5.78 -6.58
N LEU A 272 15.00 6.60 -7.33
CA LEU A 272 15.08 8.05 -7.29
C LEU A 272 13.82 8.62 -6.62
N LEU A 273 14.01 9.33 -5.52
CA LEU A 273 12.95 10.05 -4.81
C LEU A 273 13.23 11.55 -4.92
N ARG A 274 12.44 12.25 -5.74
CA ARG A 274 12.73 13.64 -6.12
C ARG A 274 11.55 14.59 -5.91
N GLY A 275 11.80 15.79 -5.40
CA GLY A 275 10.79 16.85 -5.37
C GLY A 275 9.60 16.57 -4.43
N ASN A 276 9.71 15.57 -3.56
CA ASN A 276 8.62 15.20 -2.65
C ASN A 276 8.55 16.16 -1.47
N LYS A 277 7.33 16.35 -0.94
CA LYS A 277 7.06 17.06 0.30
C LYS A 277 6.73 16.04 1.37
N VAL A 278 7.64 15.85 2.31
CA VAL A 278 7.55 14.90 3.41
C VAL A 278 7.35 15.68 4.70
N ILE A 279 6.08 15.86 5.08
CA ILE A 279 5.71 16.89 6.05
C ILE A 279 4.83 16.38 7.19
N ARG A 280 5.12 16.81 8.42
CA ARG A 280 4.25 16.57 9.58
C ARG A 280 3.90 15.09 9.84
N ASN A 281 4.76 14.14 9.47
CA ASN A 281 4.53 12.73 9.78
C ASN A 281 4.83 12.44 11.27
N GLY A 282 4.28 11.34 11.78
CA GLY A 282 4.32 10.98 13.20
C GLY A 282 5.74 10.78 13.75
N GLU A 283 6.64 10.25 12.94
CA GLU A 283 8.01 9.89 13.30
C GLU A 283 8.99 10.53 12.30
N ASP A 284 10.09 9.85 11.96
CA ASP A 284 11.09 10.30 10.99
C ASP A 284 10.46 10.65 9.63
N GLY A 285 11.01 11.66 8.94
CA GLY A 285 10.52 12.04 7.61
C GLY A 285 10.74 10.92 6.58
N ILE A 286 12.01 10.61 6.32
CA ILE A 286 12.44 9.52 5.45
C ILE A 286 13.26 8.53 6.28
N PHE A 287 12.83 7.26 6.28
CA PHE A 287 13.36 6.23 7.16
C PHE A 287 13.90 5.05 6.35
N PHE A 288 15.21 4.80 6.43
CA PHE A 288 15.80 3.55 5.95
C PHE A 288 15.83 2.52 7.09
N ARG A 289 15.28 1.34 6.83
CA ARG A 289 15.12 0.28 7.82
C ARG A 289 16.47 -0.32 8.23
N ASN A 290 16.53 -0.84 9.46
CA ASN A 290 17.73 -1.45 10.02
C ASN A 290 17.91 -2.88 9.52
N GLU A 291 18.74 -3.04 8.50
CA GLU A 291 18.90 -4.31 7.79
C GLU A 291 20.36 -4.68 7.58
N THR A 292 20.59 -5.97 7.35
CA THR A 292 21.91 -6.50 6.99
C THR A 292 22.31 -6.08 5.58
N LEU A 293 23.59 -6.19 5.23
CA LEU A 293 24.12 -5.79 3.91
C LEU A 293 23.35 -6.42 2.75
N GLY A 294 22.97 -7.70 2.86
CA GLY A 294 22.22 -8.37 1.79
C GLY A 294 20.78 -7.89 1.65
N MET A 295 20.25 -7.18 2.65
CA MET A 295 18.85 -6.80 2.76
C MET A 295 18.63 -5.29 2.75
N ALA A 296 19.66 -4.46 2.84
CA ALA A 296 19.51 -3.02 3.01
C ALA A 296 19.10 -2.27 1.73
N GLY A 297 18.56 -1.06 1.92
CA GLY A 297 18.06 -0.18 0.85
C GLY A 297 19.15 0.66 0.19
N HIS A 298 20.09 0.03 -0.51
CA HIS A 298 21.26 0.69 -1.12
C HIS A 298 20.96 1.56 -2.34
N ARG A 299 21.91 2.44 -2.69
CA ARG A 299 21.94 3.15 -3.99
C ARG A 299 20.70 3.99 -4.28
N ASN A 300 19.97 4.38 -3.24
CA ASN A 300 18.83 5.29 -3.38
C ASN A 300 19.30 6.74 -3.40
N ARG A 301 18.60 7.56 -4.19
CA ARG A 301 18.88 8.99 -4.36
C ARG A 301 17.70 9.80 -3.85
N LEU A 302 17.97 10.72 -2.93
CA LEU A 302 16.99 11.69 -2.42
C LEU A 302 17.37 13.07 -2.95
N GLU A 303 16.58 13.61 -3.87
CA GLU A 303 16.91 14.85 -4.57
C GLU A 303 15.84 15.93 -4.43
N ASN A 304 16.23 17.14 -4.02
CA ASN A 304 15.35 18.32 -4.00
C ASN A 304 14.03 18.10 -3.24
N ASN A 305 14.03 17.25 -2.20
CA ASN A 305 12.86 17.02 -1.37
C ASN A 305 12.75 18.09 -0.28
N LEU A 306 11.52 18.44 0.10
CA LEU A 306 11.22 19.20 1.31
C LEU A 306 10.84 18.24 2.42
N ILE A 307 11.61 18.23 3.50
CA ILE A 307 11.41 17.36 4.66
C ILE A 307 11.24 18.24 5.89
N GLU A 308 10.00 18.40 6.32
CA GLU A 308 9.63 19.49 7.22
C GLU A 308 8.69 19.07 8.35
N ASN A 309 9.00 19.53 9.57
CA ASN A 309 8.10 19.42 10.72
C ASN A 309 7.65 17.99 11.05
N ASN A 310 8.44 16.95 10.74
CA ASN A 310 8.12 15.57 11.12
C ASN A 310 8.32 15.33 12.63
N GLY A 311 7.99 14.15 13.14
CA GLY A 311 8.03 13.85 14.57
C GLY A 311 6.84 14.41 15.36
N GLN A 312 5.62 14.25 14.83
CA GLN A 312 4.40 14.69 15.56
C GLN A 312 4.13 13.86 16.83
N LYS A 313 4.60 12.61 16.87
CA LYS A 313 4.43 11.70 18.02
C LYS A 313 5.66 11.63 18.90
N ILE A 314 6.85 11.59 18.29
CA ILE A 314 8.14 11.50 18.98
C ILE A 314 9.17 12.42 18.31
N PRO A 315 10.22 12.86 19.04
CA PRO A 315 11.36 13.51 18.41
C PRO A 315 11.94 12.64 17.30
N ALA A 316 12.30 13.27 16.19
CA ALA A 316 12.59 12.59 14.95
C ALA A 316 13.75 13.26 14.19
N ALA A 317 14.32 12.52 13.25
CA ALA A 317 15.18 13.04 12.22
C ALA A 317 14.37 13.39 10.95
N GLY A 318 14.86 14.33 10.16
CA GLY A 318 14.37 14.53 8.79
C GLY A 318 14.63 13.29 7.95
N ILE A 319 15.87 12.81 7.96
CA ILE A 319 16.29 11.56 7.31
C ILE A 319 17.02 10.69 8.33
N ARG A 320 16.57 9.44 8.53
CA ARG A 320 17.27 8.46 9.36
C ARG A 320 17.72 7.28 8.52
N VAL A 321 19.01 6.94 8.62
CA VAL A 321 19.62 5.81 7.93
C VAL A 321 20.11 4.79 8.95
N ARG A 322 19.73 3.53 8.75
CA ARG A 322 20.02 2.44 9.68
C ARG A 322 20.60 1.23 8.95
N GLY A 323 21.10 0.28 9.74
CA GLY A 323 21.67 -0.97 9.25
C GLY A 323 22.89 -0.75 8.36
N GLU A 324 23.20 -1.74 7.54
CA GLU A 324 24.32 -1.72 6.60
C GLU A 324 23.99 -1.01 5.28
N THR A 325 23.00 -0.09 5.30
CA THR A 325 22.61 0.70 4.13
C THR A 325 23.78 1.56 3.64
N GLN A 326 24.00 1.62 2.33
CA GLN A 326 25.16 2.30 1.75
C GLN A 326 24.91 2.79 0.32
N ASP A 327 25.86 3.57 -0.18
CA ASP A 327 25.89 4.19 -1.51
C ASP A 327 24.71 5.15 -1.75
N LEU A 328 24.31 5.86 -0.71
CA LEU A 328 23.21 6.83 -0.80
C LEU A 328 23.70 8.19 -1.31
N LEU A 329 22.83 8.90 -2.03
CA LEU A 329 23.04 10.31 -2.39
C LEU A 329 21.87 11.15 -1.89
N PHE A 330 22.16 12.13 -1.05
CA PHE A 330 21.22 13.15 -0.62
C PHE A 330 21.64 14.49 -1.22
N LYS A 331 20.87 14.99 -2.20
CA LYS A 331 21.23 16.18 -2.96
C LYS A 331 20.14 17.26 -2.96
N GLY A 332 20.49 18.50 -2.63
CA GLY A 332 19.59 19.65 -2.79
C GLY A 332 18.33 19.61 -1.91
N ASN A 333 18.27 18.75 -0.89
CA ASN A 333 17.10 18.64 -0.03
C ASN A 333 17.03 19.82 0.94
N VAL A 334 15.81 20.24 1.29
CA VAL A 334 15.54 21.20 2.36
C VAL A 334 14.99 20.42 3.55
N ILE A 335 15.75 20.38 4.64
CA ILE A 335 15.40 19.64 5.85
C ILE A 335 15.29 20.62 7.00
N ARG A 336 14.08 20.83 7.54
CA ARG A 336 13.89 21.86 8.57
C ARG A 336 12.76 21.61 9.54
N ASP A 337 12.85 22.25 10.71
CA ASP A 337 11.74 22.37 11.65
C ASP A 337 11.38 23.84 11.85
N THR A 338 10.26 24.26 11.27
CA THR A 338 9.79 25.65 11.32
C THR A 338 8.88 25.92 12.52
N ARG A 339 8.70 24.95 13.43
CA ARG A 339 7.98 25.20 14.69
C ARG A 339 8.78 26.18 15.56
N PRO A 340 8.11 26.93 16.46
CA PRO A 340 8.79 27.80 17.41
C PRO A 340 9.88 27.07 18.18
N LYS A 341 10.92 27.81 18.56
CA LYS A 341 12.01 27.28 19.39
C LYS A 341 11.45 26.70 20.69
N GLY A 342 11.81 25.45 21.00
CA GLY A 342 11.26 24.70 22.15
C GLY A 342 10.07 23.78 21.79
N GLU A 343 9.42 24.00 20.64
CA GLU A 343 8.36 23.12 20.10
C GLU A 343 8.84 22.23 18.95
N GLN A 344 10.05 22.48 18.44
CA GLN A 344 10.68 21.67 17.41
C GLN A 344 10.79 20.21 17.85
N ARG A 345 10.41 19.28 16.97
CA ARG A 345 10.47 17.83 17.20
C ARG A 345 11.31 17.12 16.14
N GLN A 346 11.46 17.68 14.95
CA GLN A 346 12.42 17.23 13.94
C GLN A 346 13.78 17.85 14.30
N VAL A 347 14.40 17.31 15.34
CA VAL A 347 15.57 17.91 15.99
C VAL A 347 16.88 17.55 15.30
N VAL A 348 16.90 16.46 14.50
CA VAL A 348 18.06 16.07 13.68
C VAL A 348 17.73 16.25 12.20
N GLY A 349 18.65 16.83 11.42
CA GLY A 349 18.53 16.89 9.97
C GLY A 349 18.69 15.51 9.35
N ILE A 350 19.90 14.96 9.46
CA ILE A 350 20.26 13.61 8.98
C ILE A 350 20.88 12.82 10.13
N LYS A 351 20.35 11.62 10.41
CA LYS A 351 20.89 10.68 11.40
C LYS A 351 21.43 9.44 10.69
N LEU A 352 22.71 9.12 10.88
CA LEU A 352 23.37 7.92 10.37
C LEU A 352 23.76 7.02 11.54
N GLU A 353 23.19 5.81 11.61
CA GLU A 353 23.52 4.85 12.68
C GLU A 353 24.85 4.12 12.43
N GLU A 354 25.39 3.47 13.46
CA GLU A 354 26.74 2.88 13.53
C GLU A 354 27.19 2.08 12.29
N LYS A 355 26.29 1.29 11.69
CA LYS A 355 26.59 0.35 10.61
C LYS A 355 26.44 0.93 9.20
N VAL A 356 25.95 2.16 9.07
CA VAL A 356 25.67 2.77 7.77
C VAL A 356 26.98 2.93 6.98
N GLY A 357 26.96 2.56 5.70
CA GLY A 357 28.10 2.73 4.82
C GLY A 357 28.15 4.14 4.21
N THR A 358 28.56 4.23 2.94
CA THR A 358 28.74 5.51 2.25
C THR A 358 27.44 6.26 2.06
N VAL A 359 27.44 7.54 2.44
CA VAL A 359 26.37 8.51 2.17
C VAL A 359 27.02 9.79 1.67
N VAL A 360 26.66 10.22 0.46
CA VAL A 360 27.10 11.48 -0.12
C VAL A 360 26.03 12.54 0.13
N THR A 361 26.43 13.65 0.75
CA THR A 361 25.58 14.82 0.92
C THR A 361 26.08 15.94 0.00
N ASP A 362 25.19 16.51 -0.81
CA ASP A 362 25.52 17.56 -1.78
C ASP A 362 24.47 18.68 -1.74
N ALA A 363 24.89 19.91 -1.45
CA ALA A 363 24.05 21.11 -1.48
C ALA A 363 22.70 21.02 -0.71
N ASN A 364 22.61 20.24 0.38
CA ASN A 364 21.41 20.21 1.22
C ASN A 364 21.33 21.45 2.13
N GLN A 365 20.14 22.00 2.30
CA GLN A 365 19.86 23.07 3.27
C GLN A 365 19.24 22.43 4.51
N ILE A 366 19.94 22.50 5.64
CA ILE A 366 19.49 21.86 6.89
C ILE A 366 19.36 22.92 7.98
N ASP A 367 18.15 23.09 8.49
CA ASP A 367 17.81 23.96 9.61
C ASP A 367 17.17 23.12 10.72
N ALA A 368 18.04 22.47 11.50
CA ALA A 368 17.69 21.59 12.61
C ALA A 368 18.70 21.78 13.75
N THR A 369 18.32 21.46 14.99
CA THR A 369 19.19 21.56 16.17
C THR A 369 20.51 20.82 15.97
N THR A 370 20.45 19.60 15.45
CA THR A 370 21.60 18.82 15.02
C THR A 370 21.55 18.66 13.51
N VAL A 371 22.50 19.28 12.80
CA VAL A 371 22.52 19.26 11.33
C VAL A 371 22.71 17.83 10.80
N ILE A 372 23.76 17.16 11.26
CA ILE A 372 24.03 15.74 10.99
C ILE A 372 24.45 15.09 12.31
N GLU A 373 23.80 13.98 12.66
CA GLU A 373 24.22 13.06 13.72
C GLU A 373 24.83 11.83 13.05
N ASP A 374 26.15 11.67 13.17
CA ASP A 374 26.89 10.58 12.54
C ASP A 374 27.48 9.65 13.60
N GLU A 375 26.87 8.48 13.78
CA GLU A 375 27.26 7.47 14.76
C GLU A 375 28.22 6.42 14.16
N ARG A 376 28.58 6.55 12.88
CA ARG A 376 29.51 5.63 12.22
C ARG A 376 30.88 5.75 12.88
N LYS A 377 31.58 4.62 13.02
CA LYS A 377 32.97 4.63 13.50
C LYS A 377 33.85 5.32 12.47
N ALA A 378 34.72 6.22 12.91
CA ALA A 378 35.78 6.73 12.07
C ALA A 378 36.64 5.55 11.62
N ASN A 379 36.73 5.34 10.30
CA ASN A 379 37.66 4.37 9.72
C ASN A 379 39.10 4.89 9.78
#